data_AF-E6MN74-F1
#
_entry.id   AF-E6MN74-F1
#
_cell.length_a   1.000
_cell.length_b   1.000
_cell.length_c   1.000
_cell.angle_alpha   90.00
_cell.angle_beta   90.00
_cell.angle_gamma   90.00
#
_symmetry.space_group_name_H-M   'P 1'
#
loop_
_entity.id
_entity.type
_entity.pdbx_description
1 polymer ?
#
loop_
_entity_poly.entity_id
_entity_poly.type
_entity_poly.pdbx_seq_one_letter_code
_entity_poly.pdbx_strand_id
1 'polypeptide(L)'
;MINLNTLSAIKENYYFNNNMKEVSFKEYLENEAENDPNFFYELFDNEDYEQKWDSVLSEEDREEWDDLLNKANDIWYKMLEDEEEEQRARIKFQFEDLFGGKDIEEFRELVQNLYNYDDFSKYKSDVIDMNYIDEEEYKEIVKEAIAEYIENNKIEVEIKELNDTDVVEDGDNSFTYKGEEYQGFDSSDGGDFDCTSCENFDLINEAVQDSDCEDKEELTMFLCGMNFVYKKMVDDVMYKFYFK
;
A
#
# COMPACT_ATOMS: atom_id res chain seq x y z
N MET A 1 9.07 16.17 -35.59
CA MET A 1 8.24 16.18 -34.35
C MET A 1 7.79 14.78 -34.01
N ILE A 2 8.20 14.28 -32.83
CA ILE A 2 7.85 12.94 -32.33
C ILE A 2 6.34 12.79 -32.05
N ASN A 3 5.77 11.69 -32.55
CA ASN A 3 4.44 11.21 -32.25
C ASN A 3 4.40 10.59 -30.85
N LEU A 4 3.76 11.31 -29.92
CA LEU A 4 3.66 10.90 -28.53
C LEU A 4 2.85 9.61 -28.31
N ASN A 5 1.86 9.31 -29.17
CA ASN A 5 1.08 8.08 -29.04
C ASN A 5 1.93 6.86 -29.40
N THR A 6 2.71 6.96 -30.48
CA THR A 6 3.65 5.90 -30.87
C THR A 6 4.70 5.71 -29.79
N LEU A 7 5.26 6.81 -29.27
CA LEU A 7 6.23 6.74 -28.18
C LEU A 7 5.63 6.05 -26.94
N SER A 8 4.39 6.36 -26.56
CA SER A 8 3.68 5.67 -25.46
C SER A 8 3.50 4.17 -25.73
N ALA A 9 3.12 3.77 -26.94
CA ALA A 9 3.00 2.35 -27.27
C ALA A 9 4.36 1.60 -27.22
N ILE A 10 5.44 2.23 -27.70
CA ILE A 10 6.80 1.67 -27.60
C ILE A 10 7.19 1.48 -26.13
N LYS A 11 6.79 2.42 -25.24
CA LYS A 11 7.04 2.33 -23.81
C LYS A 11 6.29 1.18 -23.15
N GLU A 12 5.01 0.99 -23.45
CA GLU A 12 4.22 -0.15 -22.96
C GLU A 12 4.83 -1.49 -23.40
N ASN A 13 5.27 -1.58 -24.66
CA ASN A 13 5.95 -2.77 -25.19
C ASN A 13 7.30 -3.02 -24.51
N TYR A 14 8.09 -1.97 -24.26
CA TYR A 14 9.36 -2.09 -23.54
C TYR A 14 9.16 -2.71 -22.16
N TYR A 15 8.17 -2.22 -21.42
CA TYR A 15 7.79 -2.73 -20.11
C TYR A 15 7.42 -4.22 -20.17
N PHE A 16 6.45 -4.57 -21.02
CA PHE A 16 5.93 -5.94 -21.13
C PHE A 16 7.01 -6.95 -21.52
N ASN A 17 7.93 -6.56 -22.42
CA ASN A 17 8.92 -7.49 -22.97
C ASN A 17 10.16 -7.65 -22.11
N ASN A 18 10.56 -6.64 -21.33
CA ASN A 18 11.87 -6.63 -20.68
C ASN A 18 11.82 -6.73 -19.15
N ASN A 19 10.62 -6.72 -18.55
CA ASN A 19 10.41 -6.77 -17.10
C ASN A 19 11.40 -5.87 -16.33
N MET A 20 11.70 -4.71 -16.95
CA MET A 20 12.65 -3.66 -16.56
C MET A 20 14.14 -4.01 -16.36
N LYS A 21 14.67 -5.18 -16.75
CA LYS A 21 15.98 -5.63 -16.20
C LYS A 21 17.10 -6.01 -17.16
N GLU A 22 16.84 -6.35 -18.42
CA GLU A 22 17.90 -6.88 -19.30
C GLU A 22 18.54 -5.85 -20.25
N VAL A 23 17.80 -4.82 -20.68
CA VAL A 23 18.23 -3.85 -21.70
C VAL A 23 17.76 -2.45 -21.31
N SER A 24 18.58 -1.41 -21.48
CA SER A 24 18.18 -0.02 -21.17
C SER A 24 17.11 0.50 -22.15
N PHE A 25 16.25 1.45 -21.75
CA PHE A 25 15.22 1.97 -22.67
C PHE A 25 15.84 2.60 -23.92
N LYS A 26 17.01 3.25 -23.76
CA LYS A 26 17.80 3.73 -24.89
C LYS A 26 18.17 2.60 -25.86
N GLU A 27 18.77 1.53 -25.35
CA GLU A 27 19.20 0.39 -26.16
C GLU A 27 18.00 -0.35 -26.78
N TYR A 28 16.86 -0.36 -26.10
CA TYR A 28 15.60 -0.85 -26.67
C TYR A 28 15.15 -0.01 -27.87
N LEU A 29 15.14 1.32 -27.75
CA LEU A 29 14.80 2.22 -28.85
C LEU A 29 15.75 2.05 -30.04
N GLU A 30 17.06 1.93 -29.79
CA GLU A 30 18.06 1.66 -30.83
C GLU A 30 17.79 0.31 -31.52
N ASN A 31 17.46 -0.74 -30.75
CA ASN A 31 17.10 -2.04 -31.29
C ASN A 31 15.80 -2.02 -32.11
N GLU A 32 14.75 -1.34 -31.64
CA GLU A 32 13.49 -1.21 -32.40
C GLU A 32 13.72 -0.44 -33.70
N ALA A 33 14.51 0.64 -33.68
CA ALA A 33 14.89 1.39 -34.88
C ALA A 33 15.66 0.52 -35.90
N GLU A 34 16.51 -0.39 -35.42
CA GLU A 34 17.26 -1.33 -36.27
C GLU A 34 16.45 -2.53 -36.77
N ASN A 35 15.34 -2.88 -36.09
CA ASN A 35 14.56 -4.11 -36.35
C ASN A 35 13.09 -3.91 -36.80
N ASP A 36 12.56 -2.67 -36.80
CA ASP A 36 11.32 -2.31 -37.48
C ASP A 36 11.54 -1.28 -38.62
N PRO A 37 11.28 -1.63 -39.91
CA PRO A 37 11.42 -0.71 -41.04
C PRO A 37 10.43 0.45 -41.03
N ASN A 38 9.38 0.40 -40.20
CA ASN A 38 8.40 1.46 -40.03
C ASN A 38 8.60 2.26 -38.74
N PHE A 39 9.61 1.95 -37.92
CA PHE A 39 9.83 2.62 -36.64
C PHE A 39 9.83 4.14 -36.76
N PHE A 40 10.64 4.68 -37.68
CA PHE A 40 10.72 6.13 -37.90
C PHE A 40 9.50 6.71 -38.60
N TYR A 41 8.83 5.93 -39.46
CA TYR A 41 7.54 6.32 -40.03
C TYR A 41 6.50 6.54 -38.94
N GLU A 42 6.38 5.61 -37.99
CA GLU A 42 5.41 5.71 -36.90
C GLU A 42 5.82 6.74 -35.83
N LEU A 43 7.13 6.82 -35.53
CA LEU A 43 7.65 7.73 -34.51
C LEU A 43 7.54 9.20 -34.94
N PHE A 44 7.72 9.51 -36.23
CA PHE A 44 7.62 10.88 -36.74
C PHE A 44 6.32 11.17 -37.51
N ASP A 45 5.44 10.17 -37.68
CA ASP A 45 4.22 10.24 -38.50
C ASP A 45 4.51 10.81 -39.90
N ASN A 46 5.54 10.26 -40.55
CA ASN A 46 6.07 10.79 -41.80
C ASN A 46 6.16 9.70 -42.89
N GLU A 47 5.24 9.76 -43.85
CA GLU A 47 5.14 8.86 -45.02
C GLU A 47 6.44 8.72 -45.82
N ASP A 48 7.33 9.72 -45.78
CA ASP A 48 8.63 9.64 -46.45
C ASP A 48 9.54 8.55 -45.87
N TYR A 49 9.26 8.06 -44.65
CA TYR A 49 10.00 6.98 -43.97
C TYR A 49 9.33 5.60 -44.09
N GLU A 50 8.17 5.48 -44.77
CA GLU A 50 7.44 4.20 -44.88
C GLU A 50 8.33 3.09 -45.47
N GLN A 51 8.45 1.96 -44.76
CA GLN A 51 9.26 0.79 -45.12
C GLN A 51 10.76 1.09 -45.36
N LYS A 52 11.30 2.10 -44.67
CA LYS A 52 12.71 2.49 -44.81
C LYS A 52 13.41 2.45 -43.45
N TRP A 53 14.27 1.44 -43.31
CA TRP A 53 15.12 1.20 -42.14
C TRP A 53 15.93 2.40 -41.67
N ASP A 54 16.48 3.19 -42.60
CA ASP A 54 17.38 4.32 -42.27
C ASP A 54 17.50 5.30 -43.45
N SER A 55 16.41 5.52 -44.20
CA SER A 55 16.47 6.51 -45.29
C SER A 55 16.56 7.90 -44.69
N VAL A 56 17.80 8.35 -44.50
CA VAL A 56 18.24 9.68 -44.07
C VAL A 56 17.10 10.47 -43.47
N LEU A 57 16.84 10.23 -42.18
CA LEU A 57 16.09 11.18 -41.36
C LEU A 57 16.51 12.58 -41.77
N SER A 58 15.54 13.48 -41.90
CA SER A 58 15.83 14.89 -42.06
C SER A 58 16.79 15.36 -40.97
N GLU A 59 17.58 16.40 -41.22
CA GLU A 59 18.51 16.92 -40.21
C GLU A 59 17.76 17.28 -38.91
N GLU A 60 16.55 17.83 -39.03
CA GLU A 60 15.64 18.14 -37.93
C GLU A 60 15.18 16.88 -37.18
N ASP A 61 14.69 15.85 -37.88
CA ASP A 61 14.24 14.60 -37.21
C ASP A 61 15.41 13.81 -36.60
N ARG A 62 16.61 13.90 -37.19
CA ARG A 62 17.82 13.29 -36.60
C ARG A 62 18.21 14.00 -35.30
N GLU A 63 18.16 15.33 -35.25
CA GLU A 63 18.40 16.08 -34.01
C GLU A 63 17.36 15.72 -32.93
N GLU A 64 16.09 15.57 -33.31
CA GLU A 64 15.03 15.13 -32.38
C GLU A 64 15.26 13.70 -31.88
N TRP A 65 15.68 12.78 -32.74
CA TRP A 65 16.03 11.41 -32.37
C TRP A 65 17.21 11.34 -31.40
N ASP A 66 18.28 12.09 -31.68
CA ASP A 66 19.45 12.14 -30.80
C ASP A 66 19.09 12.74 -29.42
N ASP A 67 18.22 13.76 -29.37
CA ASP A 67 17.72 14.32 -28.12
C ASP A 67 16.87 13.31 -27.33
N LEU A 68 16.01 12.55 -28.02
CA LEU A 68 15.23 11.47 -27.42
C LEU A 68 16.16 10.40 -26.82
N LEU A 69 17.14 9.90 -27.58
CA LEU A 69 18.08 8.89 -27.11
C LEU A 69 18.90 9.35 -25.90
N ASN A 70 19.31 10.62 -25.87
CA ASN A 70 20.04 11.19 -24.74
C ASN A 70 19.19 11.28 -23.46
N LYS A 71 17.87 11.43 -23.60
CA LYS A 71 16.92 11.52 -22.49
C LYS A 71 16.15 10.23 -22.21
N ALA A 72 16.34 9.19 -23.02
CA ALA A 72 15.49 7.99 -23.00
C ALA A 72 15.40 7.36 -21.61
N ASN A 73 16.53 7.14 -20.95
CA ASN A 73 16.52 6.54 -19.62
C ASN A 73 15.86 7.46 -18.57
N ASP A 74 16.08 8.77 -18.62
CA ASP A 74 15.41 9.72 -17.71
C ASP A 74 13.90 9.77 -17.94
N ILE A 75 13.47 9.69 -19.21
CA ILE A 75 12.05 9.60 -19.58
C ILE A 75 11.46 8.31 -19.00
N TRP A 76 12.17 7.20 -19.14
CA TRP A 76 11.74 5.91 -18.60
C TRP A 76 11.61 5.94 -17.08
N TYR A 77 12.61 6.43 -16.34
CA TYR A 77 12.54 6.49 -14.89
C TYR A 77 11.39 7.36 -14.37
N LYS A 78 11.19 8.54 -14.96
CA LYS A 78 10.05 9.39 -14.58
C LYS A 78 8.71 8.71 -14.81
N MET A 79 8.60 7.94 -15.87
CA MET A 79 7.37 7.20 -16.13
C MET A 79 7.15 6.05 -15.16
N LEU A 80 8.23 5.38 -14.72
CA LEU A 80 8.12 4.39 -13.66
C LEU A 80 7.60 5.01 -12.38
N GLU A 81 8.14 6.17 -12.00
CA GLU A 81 7.66 6.95 -10.86
C GLU A 81 6.19 7.35 -11.03
N ASP A 82 5.80 7.88 -12.20
CA ASP A 82 4.41 8.26 -12.49
C ASP A 82 3.44 7.06 -12.41
N GLU A 83 3.84 5.90 -12.92
CA GLU A 83 3.02 4.67 -12.92
C GLU A 83 2.92 4.06 -11.51
N GLU A 84 4.03 4.00 -10.77
CA GLU A 84 4.05 3.61 -9.36
C GLU A 84 3.11 4.50 -8.53
N GLU A 85 3.17 5.83 -8.71
CA GLU A 85 2.27 6.77 -8.05
C GLU A 85 0.80 6.55 -8.46
N GLU A 86 0.52 6.24 -9.73
CA GLU A 86 -0.84 5.91 -10.18
C GLU A 86 -1.37 4.62 -9.51
N GLN A 87 -0.57 3.54 -9.48
CA GLN A 87 -0.97 2.29 -8.84
C GLN A 87 -1.15 2.47 -7.33
N ARG A 88 -0.26 3.22 -6.69
CA ARG A 88 -0.37 3.64 -5.28
C ARG A 88 -1.69 4.34 -5.00
N ALA A 89 -2.05 5.33 -5.83
CA ALA A 89 -3.31 6.06 -5.71
C ALA A 89 -4.54 5.15 -5.91
N ARG A 90 -4.47 4.19 -6.85
CA ARG A 90 -5.56 3.21 -7.06
C ARG A 90 -5.76 2.30 -5.86
N ILE A 91 -4.69 1.78 -5.26
CA ILE A 91 -4.76 0.95 -4.04
C ILE A 91 -5.38 1.77 -2.90
N LYS A 92 -4.87 2.98 -2.66
CA LYS A 92 -5.40 3.88 -1.63
C LYS A 92 -6.89 4.12 -1.79
N PHE A 93 -7.33 4.44 -3.01
CA PHE A 93 -8.74 4.63 -3.32
C PHE A 93 -9.61 3.40 -3.02
N GLN A 94 -9.10 2.17 -3.24
CA GLN A 94 -9.86 0.95 -2.88
C GLN A 94 -10.15 0.87 -1.38
N PHE A 95 -9.18 1.25 -0.54
CA PHE A 95 -9.35 1.23 0.92
C PHE A 95 -10.19 2.40 1.41
N GLU A 96 -10.00 3.60 0.87
CA GLU A 96 -10.87 4.74 1.17
C GLU A 96 -12.34 4.46 0.84
N ASP A 97 -12.62 3.84 -0.31
CA ASP A 97 -13.98 3.43 -0.69
C ASP A 97 -14.52 2.32 0.22
N LEU A 98 -13.67 1.35 0.61
CA LEU A 98 -14.03 0.27 1.53
C LEU A 98 -14.41 0.80 2.92
N PHE A 99 -13.67 1.78 3.43
CA PHE A 99 -13.90 2.42 4.72
C PHE A 99 -14.99 3.51 4.65
N GLY A 100 -15.25 4.04 3.46
CA GLY A 100 -16.19 5.13 3.23
C GLY A 100 -17.59 4.87 3.78
N GLY A 101 -18.04 5.75 4.68
CA GLY A 101 -19.38 5.71 5.24
C GLY A 101 -19.63 4.58 6.25
N LYS A 102 -18.58 3.88 6.67
CA LYS A 102 -18.63 2.91 7.78
C LYS A 102 -18.72 3.64 9.11
N ASP A 103 -19.38 3.02 10.07
CA ASP A 103 -19.21 3.42 11.46
C ASP A 103 -17.94 2.79 12.06
N ILE A 104 -17.61 3.19 13.29
CA ILE A 104 -16.39 2.76 13.97
C ILE A 104 -16.33 1.24 14.22
N GLU A 105 -17.48 0.59 14.46
CA GLU A 105 -17.55 -0.85 14.70
C GLU A 105 -17.40 -1.64 13.40
N GLU A 106 -18.06 -1.18 12.33
CA GLU A 106 -17.88 -1.74 10.99
C GLU A 106 -16.45 -1.57 10.50
N PHE A 107 -15.84 -0.40 10.72
CA PHE A 107 -14.45 -0.13 10.38
C PHE A 107 -13.50 -1.07 11.14
N ARG A 108 -13.69 -1.22 12.46
CA ARG A 108 -12.93 -2.17 13.27
C ARG A 108 -12.97 -3.57 12.67
N GLU A 109 -14.17 -4.10 12.44
CA GLU A 109 -14.33 -5.46 11.90
C GLU A 109 -13.65 -5.60 10.53
N LEU A 110 -13.65 -4.54 9.72
CA LEU A 110 -12.92 -4.51 8.44
C LEU A 110 -11.40 -4.55 8.63
N VAL A 111 -10.82 -3.66 9.45
CA VAL A 111 -9.35 -3.58 9.61
C VAL A 111 -8.75 -4.86 10.18
N GLN A 112 -9.46 -5.53 11.09
CA GLN A 112 -9.07 -6.83 11.65
C GLN A 112 -9.00 -7.94 10.60
N ASN A 113 -9.75 -7.81 9.49
CA ASN A 113 -9.89 -8.83 8.46
C ASN A 113 -9.43 -8.34 7.08
N LEU A 114 -8.59 -7.30 7.02
CA LEU A 114 -8.05 -6.82 5.75
C LEU A 114 -7.24 -7.90 5.05
N TYR A 115 -7.31 -7.89 3.73
CA TYR A 115 -6.53 -8.78 2.90
C TYR A 115 -5.04 -8.54 3.11
N ASN A 116 -4.28 -9.61 3.30
CA ASN A 116 -2.82 -9.55 3.16
C ASN A 116 -2.44 -9.23 1.70
N TYR A 117 -1.18 -8.86 1.48
CA TYR A 117 -0.66 -8.51 0.15
C TYR A 117 -0.92 -9.59 -0.91
N ASP A 118 -0.68 -10.87 -0.58
CA ASP A 118 -0.85 -11.98 -1.52
C ASP A 118 -2.31 -12.16 -1.97
N ASP A 119 -3.25 -12.02 -1.05
CA ASP A 119 -4.69 -12.18 -1.32
C ASP A 119 -5.25 -10.96 -2.04
N PHE A 120 -4.83 -9.76 -1.63
CA PHE A 120 -5.16 -8.51 -2.32
C PHE A 120 -4.66 -8.54 -3.78
N SER A 121 -3.40 -8.90 -3.97
CA SER A 121 -2.76 -8.96 -5.28
C SER A 121 -3.49 -9.90 -6.24
N LYS A 122 -3.91 -11.07 -5.76
CA LYS A 122 -4.70 -12.01 -6.56
C LYS A 122 -6.07 -11.43 -6.92
N TYR A 123 -6.73 -10.78 -5.96
CA TYR A 123 -8.10 -10.30 -6.13
C TYR A 123 -8.19 -9.05 -7.02
N LYS A 124 -7.14 -8.22 -7.07
CA LYS A 124 -7.13 -6.92 -7.79
C LYS A 124 -6.22 -6.86 -9.01
N SER A 125 -5.55 -7.97 -9.37
CA SER A 125 -4.64 -8.05 -10.53
C SER A 125 -5.26 -7.68 -11.88
N ASP A 126 -6.59 -7.63 -11.99
CA ASP A 126 -7.30 -7.21 -13.20
C ASP A 126 -7.42 -5.68 -13.35
N VAL A 127 -7.23 -4.93 -12.28
CA VAL A 127 -7.44 -3.47 -12.23
C VAL A 127 -6.22 -2.70 -11.71
N ILE A 128 -5.35 -3.34 -10.95
CA ILE A 128 -4.14 -2.75 -10.37
C ILE A 128 -2.95 -3.61 -10.80
N ASP A 129 -1.94 -2.95 -11.36
CA ASP A 129 -0.70 -3.61 -11.74
C ASP A 129 0.22 -3.74 -10.53
N MET A 130 0.12 -4.88 -9.85
CA MET A 130 0.91 -5.19 -8.65
C MET A 130 2.40 -5.40 -8.94
N ASN A 131 2.85 -5.34 -10.20
CA ASN A 131 4.29 -5.40 -10.48
C ASN A 131 5.03 -4.12 -10.07
N TYR A 132 4.30 -3.02 -9.88
CA TYR A 132 4.85 -1.73 -9.43
C TYR A 132 4.85 -1.55 -7.93
N ILE A 133 4.09 -2.38 -7.20
CA ILE A 133 3.87 -2.20 -5.76
C ILE A 133 4.30 -3.48 -5.06
N ASP A 134 5.32 -3.39 -4.21
CA ASP A 134 5.72 -4.52 -3.38
C ASP A 134 4.92 -4.62 -2.08
N GLU A 135 5.22 -5.63 -1.26
CA GLU A 135 4.52 -5.87 0.00
C GLU A 135 4.72 -4.74 1.02
N GLU A 136 5.91 -4.13 1.07
CA GLU A 136 6.22 -3.04 2.00
C GLU A 136 5.45 -1.80 1.62
N GLU A 137 5.46 -1.45 0.33
CA GLU A 137 4.74 -0.30 -0.20
C GLU A 137 3.23 -0.48 -0.07
N TYR A 138 2.70 -1.69 -0.33
CA TYR A 138 1.30 -2.01 -0.05
C TYR A 138 0.93 -1.73 1.41
N LYS A 139 1.73 -2.21 2.38
CA LYS A 139 1.47 -2.00 3.80
C LYS A 139 1.46 -0.51 4.15
N GLU A 140 2.40 0.27 3.62
CA GLU A 140 2.42 1.72 3.83
C GLU A 140 1.16 2.40 3.29
N ILE A 141 0.67 2.00 2.11
CA ILE A 141 -0.57 2.54 1.54
C ILE A 141 -1.79 2.22 2.42
N VAL A 142 -1.91 0.96 2.88
CA VAL A 142 -3.03 0.56 3.73
C VAL A 142 -2.98 1.28 5.07
N LYS A 143 -1.77 1.41 5.65
CA LYS A 143 -1.52 2.15 6.89
C LYS A 143 -1.97 3.61 6.77
N GLU A 144 -1.56 4.29 5.70
CA GLU A 144 -2.00 5.67 5.41
C GLU A 144 -3.53 5.77 5.33
N ALA A 145 -4.20 4.84 4.64
CA ALA A 145 -5.65 4.85 4.51
C ALA A 145 -6.37 4.66 5.86
N ILE A 146 -5.83 3.81 6.74
CA ILE A 146 -6.34 3.60 8.11
C ILE A 146 -6.15 4.87 8.94
N ALA A 147 -4.96 5.47 8.92
CA ALA A 147 -4.63 6.68 9.67
C ALA A 147 -5.53 7.86 9.24
N GLU A 148 -5.69 8.08 7.94
CA GLU A 148 -6.58 9.13 7.41
C GLU A 148 -8.04 8.89 7.80
N TYR A 149 -8.51 7.64 7.83
CA TYR A 149 -9.86 7.34 8.31
C TYR A 149 -10.04 7.72 9.78
N ILE A 150 -9.07 7.39 10.64
CA ILE A 150 -9.09 7.73 12.07
C ILE A 150 -9.19 9.24 12.26
N GLU A 151 -8.33 10.00 11.57
CA GLU A 151 -8.24 11.45 11.68
C GLU A 151 -9.51 12.15 11.19
N ASN A 152 -10.04 11.72 10.04
CA ASN A 152 -11.22 12.31 9.44
C ASN A 152 -12.49 12.09 10.27
N ASN A 153 -12.55 10.97 11.00
CA ASN A 153 -13.72 10.62 11.81
C ASN A 153 -13.59 11.01 13.30
N LYS A 154 -12.41 11.48 13.73
CA LYS A 154 -12.13 11.88 15.13
C LYS A 154 -12.60 10.83 16.12
N ILE A 155 -12.10 9.62 15.92
CA ILE A 155 -12.51 8.47 16.70
C ILE A 155 -12.15 8.68 18.17
N GLU A 156 -13.17 8.77 19.03
CA GLU A 156 -13.03 8.70 20.48
C GLU A 156 -13.55 7.32 20.94
N VAL A 157 -12.71 6.57 21.63
CA VAL A 157 -13.05 5.26 22.18
C VAL A 157 -13.25 5.41 23.68
N GLU A 158 -14.33 4.83 24.21
CA GLU A 158 -14.54 4.76 25.64
C GLU A 158 -14.10 3.37 26.15
N ILE A 159 -12.86 3.28 26.66
CA ILE A 159 -12.38 2.08 27.35
C ILE A 159 -12.64 2.22 28.85
N LYS A 160 -13.14 1.14 29.45
CA LYS A 160 -13.46 1.12 30.87
C LYS A 160 -12.32 0.51 31.67
N GLU A 161 -11.76 1.29 32.59
CA GLU A 161 -10.94 0.74 33.66
C GLU A 161 -11.81 -0.04 34.66
N LEU A 162 -11.41 -1.27 34.97
CA LEU A 162 -12.04 -2.11 36.00
C LEU A 162 -11.14 -2.25 37.22
N ASN A 163 -11.75 -2.57 38.37
CA ASN A 163 -11.00 -2.93 39.56
C ASN A 163 -10.65 -4.41 39.55
N ASP A 164 -9.60 -4.77 40.27
CA ASP A 164 -9.20 -6.15 40.56
C ASP A 164 -10.32 -7.01 41.16
N THR A 165 -11.20 -6.41 41.95
CA THR A 165 -12.36 -7.10 42.53
C THR A 165 -13.49 -7.41 41.54
N ASP A 166 -13.50 -6.75 40.38
CA ASP A 166 -14.54 -6.93 39.35
C ASP A 166 -14.22 -8.09 38.40
N VAL A 167 -12.99 -8.62 38.44
CA VAL A 167 -12.42 -9.54 37.45
C VAL A 167 -11.89 -10.79 38.14
N VAL A 168 -12.14 -11.95 37.54
CA VAL A 168 -11.57 -13.23 38.00
C VAL A 168 -10.62 -13.73 36.92
N GLU A 169 -9.35 -13.92 37.24
CA GLU A 169 -8.36 -14.51 36.33
C GLU A 169 -8.58 -16.04 36.28
N ASP A 170 -8.87 -16.58 35.09
CA ASP A 170 -9.32 -17.96 34.91
C ASP A 170 -8.29 -18.88 34.20
N GLY A 171 -7.14 -18.34 33.79
CA GLY A 171 -6.05 -19.08 33.16
C GLY A 171 -5.03 -18.17 32.48
N ASP A 172 -4.06 -18.76 31.76
CA ASP A 172 -3.10 -17.98 30.94
C ASP A 172 -3.89 -17.17 29.90
N ASN A 173 -3.87 -15.84 30.04
CA ASN A 173 -4.45 -14.87 29.09
C ASN A 173 -5.99 -14.85 28.98
N SER A 174 -6.71 -15.19 30.05
CA SER A 174 -8.18 -15.07 30.09
C SER A 174 -8.72 -14.65 31.45
N PHE A 175 -9.86 -13.96 31.44
CA PHE A 175 -10.51 -13.48 32.64
C PHE A 175 -12.04 -13.49 32.49
N THR A 176 -12.75 -13.54 33.61
CA THR A 176 -14.20 -13.41 33.66
C THR A 176 -14.61 -12.08 34.26
N TYR A 177 -15.51 -11.37 33.56
CA TYR A 177 -16.22 -10.19 34.07
C TYR A 177 -17.72 -10.47 34.07
N LYS A 178 -18.37 -10.33 35.25
CA LYS A 178 -19.81 -10.59 35.43
C LYS A 178 -20.33 -11.95 34.91
N GLY A 179 -19.45 -12.96 34.84
CA GLY A 179 -19.80 -14.31 34.39
C GLY A 179 -19.61 -14.55 32.88
N GLU A 180 -19.09 -13.56 32.14
CA GLU A 180 -18.65 -13.72 30.76
C GLU A 180 -17.13 -13.80 30.69
N GLU A 181 -16.62 -14.75 29.92
CA GLU A 181 -15.19 -14.96 29.70
C GLU A 181 -14.70 -14.08 28.54
N TYR A 182 -13.55 -13.47 28.75
CA TYR A 182 -12.89 -12.58 27.82
C TYR A 182 -11.41 -12.96 27.73
N GLN A 183 -10.84 -12.82 26.53
CA GLN A 183 -9.42 -13.00 26.31
C GLN A 183 -8.70 -11.72 26.74
N GLY A 184 -7.65 -11.85 27.56
CA GLY A 184 -6.84 -10.75 28.05
C GLY A 184 -5.39 -10.95 27.67
N PHE A 185 -4.73 -9.94 27.10
CA PHE A 185 -3.31 -10.02 26.78
C PHE A 185 -2.46 -9.33 27.85
N ASP A 186 -1.41 -10.01 28.34
CA ASP A 186 -0.36 -9.46 29.21
C ASP A 186 0.99 -10.12 28.89
N SER A 187 1.98 -9.34 28.44
CA SER A 187 3.38 -9.78 28.42
C SER A 187 3.99 -9.51 29.80
N SER A 188 3.89 -10.52 30.66
CA SER A 188 4.59 -10.56 31.94
C SER A 188 6.11 -10.60 31.71
N ASP A 189 6.73 -9.42 31.55
CA ASP A 189 8.14 -9.09 31.85
C ASP A 189 8.56 -7.69 31.34
N GLY A 190 7.63 -6.73 31.25
CA GLY A 190 7.99 -5.32 30.99
C GLY A 190 7.56 -4.74 29.65
N GLY A 191 6.46 -5.23 29.08
CA GLY A 191 5.51 -4.37 28.37
C GLY A 191 5.87 -3.98 26.94
N ASP A 192 5.88 -4.96 26.04
CA ASP A 192 5.62 -4.69 24.62
C ASP A 192 4.11 -4.83 24.38
N PHE A 193 3.52 -3.77 23.83
CA PHE A 193 2.12 -3.72 23.39
C PHE A 193 2.04 -4.53 22.10
N ASP A 194 1.58 -5.78 22.23
CA ASP A 194 1.50 -6.78 21.16
C ASP A 194 0.13 -7.47 21.21
N CYS A 195 -0.35 -7.99 20.09
CA CYS A 195 -1.59 -8.75 19.99
C CYS A 195 -1.42 -9.99 19.12
N THR A 196 -1.52 -11.16 19.75
CA THR A 196 -1.48 -12.43 19.02
C THR A 196 -2.84 -12.85 18.44
N SER A 197 -3.94 -12.16 18.81
CA SER A 197 -5.29 -12.49 18.34
C SER A 197 -5.77 -11.69 17.13
N CYS A 198 -5.08 -10.60 16.77
CA CYS A 198 -5.37 -9.79 15.60
C CYS A 198 -4.23 -9.91 14.59
N GLU A 199 -4.48 -10.58 13.46
CA GLU A 199 -3.44 -10.82 12.44
C GLU A 199 -2.87 -9.51 11.87
N ASN A 200 -3.68 -8.45 11.80
CA ASN A 200 -3.29 -7.12 11.32
C ASN A 200 -2.83 -6.18 12.46
N PHE A 201 -2.43 -6.71 13.63
CA PHE A 201 -2.06 -5.89 14.77
C PHE A 201 -0.98 -4.86 14.44
N ASP A 202 0.14 -5.28 13.85
CA ASP A 202 1.25 -4.39 13.53
C ASP A 202 0.80 -3.24 12.64
N LEU A 203 0.04 -3.55 11.58
CA LEU A 203 -0.51 -2.57 10.64
C LEU A 203 -1.43 -1.56 11.34
N ILE A 204 -2.33 -2.04 12.20
CA ILE A 204 -3.26 -1.18 12.95
C ILE A 204 -2.50 -0.31 13.94
N ASN A 205 -1.57 -0.91 14.70
CA ASN A 205 -0.79 -0.21 15.70
C ASN A 205 0.04 0.90 15.06
N GLU A 206 0.77 0.60 13.97
CA GLU A 206 1.54 1.58 13.23
C GLU A 206 0.66 2.70 12.65
N ALA A 207 -0.50 2.39 12.07
CA ALA A 207 -1.42 3.41 11.58
C ALA A 207 -1.92 4.34 12.69
N VAL A 208 -2.23 3.80 13.86
CA VAL A 208 -2.62 4.59 15.04
C VAL A 208 -1.44 5.43 15.55
N GLN A 209 -0.22 4.89 15.54
CA GLN A 209 0.98 5.63 15.90
C GLN A 209 1.26 6.80 14.94
N ASP A 210 0.96 6.64 13.66
CA ASP A 210 1.15 7.70 12.65
C ASP A 210 0.01 8.73 12.67
N SER A 211 -1.15 8.38 13.23
CA SER A 211 -2.28 9.31 13.37
C SER A 211 -2.11 10.35 14.49
N ASP A 212 -2.83 11.46 14.33
CA ASP A 212 -2.92 12.56 15.31
C ASP A 212 -3.81 12.27 16.55
N CYS A 213 -4.29 11.04 16.76
CA CYS A 213 -5.14 10.73 17.91
C CYS A 213 -4.37 10.82 19.26
N GLU A 214 -5.04 11.28 20.32
CA GLU A 214 -4.42 11.44 21.65
C GLU A 214 -4.22 10.08 22.34
N ASP A 215 -5.27 9.26 22.41
CA ASP A 215 -5.29 8.00 23.16
C ASP A 215 -4.97 6.78 22.27
N LYS A 216 -3.73 6.73 21.78
CA LYS A 216 -3.23 5.70 20.85
C LYS A 216 -3.38 4.28 21.37
N GLU A 217 -3.09 4.07 22.66
CA GLU A 217 -3.24 2.76 23.31
C GLU A 217 -4.70 2.28 23.23
N GLU A 218 -5.64 3.12 23.65
CA GLU A 218 -7.05 2.75 23.70
C GLU A 218 -7.67 2.57 22.31
N LEU A 219 -7.25 3.40 21.35
CA LEU A 219 -7.69 3.24 19.97
C LEU A 219 -7.17 1.94 19.37
N THR A 220 -5.89 1.60 19.53
CA THR A 220 -5.37 0.32 19.03
C THR A 220 -6.03 -0.86 19.73
N MET A 221 -6.27 -0.77 21.04
CA MET A 221 -7.04 -1.79 21.79
C MET A 221 -8.41 -2.04 21.15
N PHE A 222 -9.15 -0.97 20.91
CA PHE A 222 -10.46 -1.04 20.29
C PHE A 222 -10.38 -1.60 18.88
N LEU A 223 -9.50 -1.09 18.03
CA LEU A 223 -9.38 -1.50 16.63
C LEU A 223 -8.95 -2.96 16.49
N CYS A 224 -8.12 -3.47 17.40
CA CYS A 224 -7.73 -4.87 17.46
C CYS A 224 -8.75 -5.75 18.19
N GLY A 225 -9.83 -5.19 18.75
CA GLY A 225 -10.86 -5.93 19.48
C GLY A 225 -10.33 -6.57 20.76
N MET A 226 -9.37 -5.90 21.39
CA MET A 226 -8.62 -6.42 22.53
C MET A 226 -9.13 -5.90 23.85
N ASN A 227 -8.95 -6.75 24.86
CA ASN A 227 -9.09 -6.44 26.27
C ASN A 227 -7.72 -6.62 26.93
N PHE A 228 -7.26 -5.66 27.72
CA PHE A 228 -5.93 -5.71 28.33
C PHE A 228 -5.98 -5.91 29.84
N VAL A 229 -5.03 -6.72 30.30
CA VAL A 229 -4.67 -6.86 31.70
C VAL A 229 -3.22 -6.43 31.83
N TYR A 230 -2.94 -5.33 32.53
CA TYR A 230 -1.58 -4.86 32.82
C TYR A 230 -1.15 -5.36 34.20
N LYS A 231 -0.21 -6.31 34.30
CA LYS A 231 0.48 -6.58 35.57
C LYS A 231 1.73 -5.69 35.68
N LYS A 232 1.60 -4.51 36.30
CA LYS A 232 2.77 -3.68 36.63
C LYS A 232 3.49 -4.26 37.83
N MET A 233 4.77 -4.57 37.63
CA MET A 233 5.80 -4.88 38.63
C MET A 233 5.28 -5.26 40.04
N VAL A 234 5.35 -6.57 40.31
CA VAL A 234 5.27 -7.24 41.62
C VAL A 234 3.95 -7.14 42.38
N ASP A 235 3.12 -6.09 42.28
CA ASP A 235 1.86 -6.04 43.08
C ASP A 235 0.70 -5.18 42.53
N ASP A 236 0.83 -4.46 41.39
CA ASP A 236 -0.26 -3.62 40.86
C ASP A 236 -0.81 -4.17 39.53
N VAL A 237 -2.08 -4.59 39.51
CA VAL A 237 -2.79 -5.03 38.30
C VAL A 237 -3.79 -3.98 37.86
N MET A 238 -3.65 -3.48 36.64
CA MET A 238 -4.60 -2.56 35.99
C MET A 238 -5.34 -3.31 34.88
N TYR A 239 -6.62 -3.00 34.75
CA TYR A 239 -7.56 -3.75 33.92
C TYR A 239 -8.26 -2.77 32.99
N LYS A 240 -7.96 -2.80 31.68
CA LYS A 240 -8.56 -1.93 30.68
C LYS A 240 -9.40 -2.75 29.71
N PHE A 241 -10.70 -2.47 29.69
CA PHE A 241 -11.66 -3.31 28.99
C PHE A 241 -12.53 -2.52 28.02
N TYR A 242 -12.53 -3.04 26.79
CA TYR A 242 -13.48 -2.72 25.77
C TYR A 242 -14.58 -3.80 25.74
N PHE A 243 -15.81 -3.38 26.01
CA PHE A 243 -16.99 -4.24 25.96
C PHE A 243 -17.71 -4.03 24.63
N LYS A 244 -17.79 -5.09 23.82
CA LYS A 244 -18.57 -5.11 22.57
C LYS A 244 -20.07 -4.95 22.82
#